data_AF-A0A645H2C8-F1
#
_entry.id   AF-A0A645H2C8-F1
#
_cell.length_a   1.000
_cell.length_b   1.000
_cell.length_c   1.000
_cell.angle_alpha   90.00
_cell.angle_beta   90.00
_cell.angle_gamma   90.00
#
_symmetry.space_group_name_H-M   'P 1'
#
loop_
_entity.id
_entity.type
_entity.pdbx_description
1 polymer ?
#
loop_
_entity_poly.entity_id
_entity_poly.type
_entity_poly.pdbx_seq_one_letter_code
_entity_poly.pdbx_strand_id
1 'polypeptide(L)'
;MIPLLTLGIPGDSVTAILMGALIMKGIIPGPQLFVENTEWVYLIMIGFVFINIFMYLQGKLFIKAFVNITKLPTTILIPMLAVLCVVGSYAVNNNISDVFIMLIFGLLAYFLTRYKFPITPMVIAIVLGPLVEQNLRRSLIISEGSSSIFFTRPISLIFLGLSIFIILYPLVKRSFKTFKR
;
A
#
# COMPACT_ATOMS: atom_id res chain seq x y z
N MET A 1 -9.11 -4.05 2.07
CA MET A 1 -9.75 -3.16 1.06
C MET A 1 -10.81 -2.22 1.61
N ILE A 2 -11.52 -2.54 2.70
CA ILE A 2 -12.51 -1.61 3.29
C ILE A 2 -11.89 -0.24 3.62
N PRO A 3 -10.73 -0.15 4.32
CA PRO A 3 -10.10 1.15 4.60
C PRO A 3 -9.64 1.89 3.34
N LEU A 4 -9.21 1.14 2.32
CA LEU A 4 -8.80 1.71 1.04
C LEU A 4 -9.98 2.39 0.35
N LEU A 5 -11.10 1.69 0.15
CA LEU A 5 -12.22 2.23 -0.61
C LEU A 5 -12.93 3.35 0.15
N THR A 6 -13.05 3.23 1.47
CA THR A 6 -13.79 4.19 2.30
C THR A 6 -12.98 5.42 2.70
N LEU A 7 -11.71 5.24 3.07
CA LEU A 7 -10.86 6.33 3.58
C LEU A 7 -9.77 6.75 2.59
N GLY A 8 -9.57 6.01 1.49
CA GLY A 8 -8.45 6.23 0.58
C GLY A 8 -7.10 5.79 1.17
N ILE A 9 -7.11 4.97 2.24
CA ILE A 9 -5.88 4.59 2.97
C ILE A 9 -5.62 3.08 2.79
N PRO A 10 -4.53 2.67 2.12
CA PRO A 10 -4.17 1.26 1.99
C PRO A 10 -3.64 0.72 3.32
N GLY A 11 -4.00 -0.53 3.61
CA GLY A 11 -3.60 -1.22 4.85
C GLY A 11 -2.41 -2.16 4.69
N ASP A 12 -2.02 -2.47 3.47
CA ASP A 12 -0.99 -3.45 3.12
C ASP A 12 -0.43 -3.13 1.71
N SER A 13 0.67 -3.78 1.33
CA SER A 13 1.32 -3.53 0.04
C SER A 13 0.44 -3.86 -1.18
N VAL A 14 -0.44 -4.86 -1.10
CA VAL A 14 -1.32 -5.23 -2.21
C VAL A 14 -2.40 -4.17 -2.40
N THR A 15 -3.00 -3.69 -1.31
CA THR A 15 -3.99 -2.60 -1.39
C THR A 15 -3.39 -1.27 -1.84
N ALA A 16 -2.11 -1.01 -1.57
CA ALA A 16 -1.39 0.15 -2.10
C ALA A 16 -1.20 0.07 -3.63
N ILE A 17 -0.82 -1.09 -4.16
CA ILE A 17 -0.72 -1.31 -5.62
C ILE A 17 -2.10 -1.12 -6.28
N LEU A 18 -3.15 -1.67 -5.67
CA LEU A 18 -4.51 -1.50 -6.17
C LEU A 18 -4.95 -0.03 -6.16
N MET A 19 -4.58 0.75 -5.13
CA MET A 19 -4.81 2.19 -5.10
C MET A 19 -4.19 2.89 -6.30
N GLY A 20 -2.92 2.56 -6.60
CA GLY A 20 -2.23 3.07 -7.78
C GLY A 20 -2.96 2.71 -9.07
N ALA A 21 -3.40 1.46 -9.21
CA ALA A 21 -4.15 1.00 -10.38
C ALA A 21 -5.51 1.72 -10.55
N LEU A 22 -6.25 1.95 -9.46
CA LEU A 22 -7.52 2.69 -9.49
C LEU A 22 -7.29 4.14 -9.91
N ILE A 23 -6.28 4.80 -9.35
CA ILE A 23 -5.93 6.18 -9.70
C ILE A 23 -5.48 6.28 -11.16
N MET A 24 -4.70 5.30 -11.66
CA MET A 24 -4.35 5.21 -13.08
C MET A 24 -5.58 5.07 -14.00
N LYS A 25 -6.68 4.51 -13.50
CA LYS A 25 -7.97 4.41 -14.19
C LYS A 25 -8.89 5.61 -13.95
N GLY A 26 -8.40 6.66 -13.29
CA GLY A 26 -9.18 7.86 -12.98
C GLY A 26 -10.14 7.71 -11.80
N ILE A 27 -10.04 6.61 -11.05
CA ILE A 27 -10.91 6.31 -9.91
C ILE A 27 -10.16 6.67 -8.62
N ILE A 28 -10.60 7.71 -7.92
CA ILE A 28 -9.99 8.14 -6.65
C ILE A 28 -10.73 7.45 -5.49
N PRO A 29 -10.09 6.52 -4.76
CA PRO A 29 -10.72 5.87 -3.62
C PRO A 29 -10.87 6.83 -2.43
N GLY A 30 -11.95 6.67 -1.67
CA GLY A 30 -12.28 7.53 -0.53
C GLY A 30 -13.78 7.81 -0.44
N PRO A 31 -14.23 8.69 0.48
CA PRO A 31 -15.65 8.96 0.68
C PRO A 31 -16.32 9.54 -0.58
N GLN A 32 -15.58 10.33 -1.37
CA GLN A 32 -16.04 10.93 -2.62
C GLN A 32 -16.39 9.87 -3.67
N LEU A 33 -15.75 8.70 -3.65
CA LEU A 33 -16.04 7.61 -4.57
C LEU A 33 -17.52 7.16 -4.49
N PHE A 34 -18.09 7.17 -3.28
CA PHE A 34 -19.47 6.76 -3.06
C PHE A 34 -20.51 7.79 -3.52
N VAL A 35 -20.08 9.05 -3.68
CA VAL A 35 -20.93 10.16 -4.12
C VAL A 35 -20.83 10.39 -5.62
N GLU A 36 -19.60 10.42 -6.15
CA GLU A 36 -19.34 10.77 -7.56
C GLU A 36 -19.30 9.54 -8.48
N ASN A 37 -18.97 8.36 -7.94
CA ASN A 37 -18.69 7.15 -8.73
C ASN A 37 -19.46 5.93 -8.18
N THR A 38 -20.71 6.15 -7.80
CA THR A 38 -21.57 5.14 -7.16
C THR A 38 -21.69 3.85 -7.99
N GLU A 39 -21.73 3.94 -9.32
CA GLU A 39 -21.76 2.79 -10.22
C GLU A 39 -20.51 1.89 -10.06
N TRP A 40 -19.31 2.49 -10.05
CA TRP A 40 -18.05 1.77 -9.84
C TRP A 40 -18.00 1.09 -8.48
N VAL A 41 -18.52 1.76 -7.44
CA VAL A 41 -18.61 1.17 -6.10
C VAL A 41 -19.45 -0.10 -6.10
N TYR A 42 -20.65 -0.04 -6.68
CA TYR A 42 -21.54 -1.20 -6.74
C TYR A 42 -20.95 -2.34 -7.57
N LEU A 43 -20.31 -2.03 -8.71
CA LEU A 43 -19.59 -3.01 -9.52
C LEU A 43 -18.46 -3.69 -8.74
N ILE A 44 -17.66 -2.93 -8.01
CA ILE A 44 -16.57 -3.47 -7.18
C ILE A 44 -17.16 -4.32 -6.05
N MET A 45 -18.18 -3.86 -5.34
CA MET A 45 -18.80 -4.60 -4.22
C MET A 45 -19.44 -5.91 -4.66
N ILE A 46 -20.23 -5.90 -5.74
CA ILE A 46 -20.85 -7.11 -6.30
C ILE A 46 -19.77 -8.03 -6.88
N GLY A 47 -18.82 -7.46 -7.62
CA GLY A 47 -17.67 -8.19 -8.16
C GLY A 47 -16.87 -8.88 -7.05
N PHE A 48 -16.75 -8.28 -5.87
CA PHE A 48 -16.10 -8.89 -4.72
C PHE A 48 -16.76 -10.20 -4.28
N VAL A 49 -18.09 -10.25 -4.29
CA VAL A 49 -18.82 -11.48 -3.94
C VAL A 49 -18.51 -12.57 -4.97
N PHE A 50 -18.59 -12.25 -6.26
CA PHE A 50 -18.27 -13.18 -7.33
C PHE A 50 -16.81 -13.64 -7.30
N ILE A 51 -15.86 -12.73 -7.06
CA ILE A 51 -14.44 -13.05 -6.95
C ILE A 51 -14.18 -14.00 -5.78
N ASN A 52 -14.83 -13.82 -4.63
CA ASN A 52 -14.65 -14.75 -3.50
C ASN A 52 -15.19 -16.15 -3.81
N ILE A 53 -16.33 -16.24 -4.49
CA ILE A 53 -16.88 -17.52 -4.96
C ILE A 53 -15.91 -18.16 -5.97
N PHE A 54 -15.45 -17.40 -6.95
CA PHE A 54 -14.51 -17.90 -7.97
C PHE A 54 -13.17 -18.31 -7.34
N MET A 55 -12.66 -17.53 -6.38
CA MET A 55 -11.45 -17.84 -5.62
C MET A 55 -11.59 -19.16 -4.85
N TYR A 56 -12.76 -19.45 -4.28
CA TYR A 56 -13.02 -20.73 -3.65
C TYR A 56 -12.96 -21.89 -4.65
N LEU A 57 -13.60 -21.76 -5.82
CA LEU A 57 -13.57 -22.79 -6.86
C LEU A 57 -12.13 -22.99 -7.40
N GLN A 58 -11.46 -21.90 -7.74
CA GLN A 58 -10.09 -21.90 -8.25
C GLN A 58 -9.13 -22.48 -7.20
N GLY A 59 -9.26 -22.07 -5.94
CA GLY A 59 -8.48 -22.62 -4.83
C GLY A 59 -8.63 -24.14 -4.75
N LYS A 60 -9.86 -24.66 -4.76
CA LYS A 60 -10.10 -26.11 -4.71
C LYS A 60 -9.49 -26.86 -5.90
N LEU A 61 -9.58 -26.31 -7.11
CA LEU A 61 -9.06 -26.95 -8.32
C LEU A 61 -7.53 -26.94 -8.38
N PHE A 62 -6.91 -25.79 -8.08
CA PHE A 62 -5.48 -25.55 -8.31
C PHE A 62 -4.59 -25.81 -7.09
N ILE A 63 -5.15 -26.03 -5.88
CA ILE A 63 -4.34 -26.26 -4.67
C ILE A 63 -3.32 -27.38 -4.83
N LYS A 64 -3.66 -28.46 -5.54
CA LYS A 64 -2.73 -29.56 -5.81
C LYS A 64 -1.53 -29.12 -6.65
N ALA A 65 -1.73 -28.22 -7.62
CA ALA A 65 -0.66 -27.66 -8.42
C ALA A 65 0.18 -26.65 -7.60
N PHE A 66 -0.45 -25.78 -6.81
CA PHE A 66 0.26 -24.80 -5.98
C PHE A 66 1.14 -25.44 -4.91
N VAL A 67 0.72 -26.56 -4.33
CA VAL A 67 1.54 -27.32 -3.37
C VAL A 67 2.84 -27.81 -4.02
N ASN A 68 2.82 -28.20 -5.31
CA ASN A 68 4.03 -28.62 -6.00
C ASN A 68 5.01 -27.47 -6.25
N ILE A 69 4.51 -26.24 -6.49
CA ILE A 69 5.37 -25.05 -6.62
C ILE A 69 6.11 -24.76 -5.32
N THR A 70 5.46 -24.98 -4.17
CA THR A 70 6.07 -24.75 -2.84
C THR A 70 7.22 -25.73 -2.54
N LYS A 71 7.26 -26.89 -3.23
CA LYS A 71 8.34 -27.89 -3.11
C LYS A 71 9.55 -27.55 -3.98
N LEU A 72 9.47 -26.56 -4.86
CA LEU A 72 10.59 -26.17 -5.71
C LEU A 72 11.72 -25.61 -4.84
N PRO A 73 12.98 -26.03 -5.07
CA PRO A 73 14.10 -25.48 -4.33
C PRO A 73 14.21 -23.98 -4.61
N THR A 74 14.49 -23.20 -3.57
CA THR A 74 14.66 -21.75 -3.64
C THR A 74 15.71 -21.32 -4.67
N THR A 75 16.72 -22.17 -4.90
CA THR A 75 17.76 -21.98 -5.93
C THR A 75 17.19 -21.84 -7.35
N ILE A 76 16.06 -22.49 -7.65
CA ILE A 76 15.38 -22.39 -8.97
C ILE A 76 14.26 -21.35 -8.93
N LEU A 77 13.56 -21.26 -7.80
CA LEU A 77 12.44 -20.34 -7.64
C LEU A 77 12.87 -18.87 -7.78
N ILE A 78 13.99 -18.49 -7.15
CA ILE A 78 14.50 -17.11 -7.18
C ILE A 78 14.81 -16.63 -8.61
N PRO A 79 15.62 -17.33 -9.43
CA PRO A 79 15.90 -16.89 -10.80
C PRO A 79 14.64 -16.88 -11.68
N MET A 80 13.70 -17.81 -11.48
CA MET A 80 12.43 -17.79 -12.21
C MET A 80 11.61 -16.54 -11.87
N LEU A 81 11.52 -16.17 -10.60
CA LEU A 81 10.87 -14.93 -10.15
C LEU A 81 11.60 -13.69 -10.68
N ALA A 82 12.93 -13.71 -10.71
CA ALA A 82 13.72 -12.61 -11.26
C ALA A 82 13.40 -12.37 -12.76
N VAL A 83 13.34 -13.44 -13.56
CA VAL A 83 12.93 -13.35 -14.97
C VAL A 83 11.51 -12.80 -15.10
N LEU A 84 10.56 -13.29 -14.29
CA LEU A 84 9.19 -12.76 -14.28
C LEU A 84 9.13 -11.28 -13.89
N CYS A 85 9.95 -10.83 -12.94
CA CYS A 85 10.03 -9.41 -12.57
C CYS A 85 10.61 -8.56 -13.70
N VAL A 86 11.63 -9.05 -14.41
CA VAL A 86 12.22 -8.35 -15.57
C VAL A 86 11.18 -8.19 -16.67
N VAL A 87 10.51 -9.30 -17.04
CA VAL A 87 9.46 -9.29 -18.06
C VAL A 87 8.29 -8.40 -17.64
N GLY A 88 7.85 -8.51 -16.37
CA GLY A 88 6.76 -7.70 -15.84
C GLY A 88 7.07 -6.22 -15.84
N SER A 89 8.28 -5.83 -15.42
CA SER A 89 8.72 -4.43 -15.44
C SER A 89 8.80 -3.88 -16.86
N TYR A 90 9.30 -4.68 -17.80
CA TYR A 90 9.38 -4.27 -19.20
C TYR A 90 7.99 -4.15 -19.83
N ALA A 91 7.06 -5.05 -19.52
CA ALA A 91 5.73 -5.10 -20.14
C ALA A 91 4.83 -3.89 -19.86
N VAL A 92 5.08 -3.12 -18.79
CA VAL A 92 4.24 -1.96 -18.43
C VAL A 92 4.39 -0.82 -19.44
N ASN A 93 5.63 -0.45 -19.78
CA ASN A 93 5.92 0.69 -20.67
C ASN A 93 6.78 0.33 -21.90
N ASN A 94 7.13 -0.94 -22.09
CA ASN A 94 8.08 -1.41 -23.11
C ASN A 94 9.44 -0.66 -23.07
N ASN A 95 9.90 -0.30 -21.87
CA ASN A 95 11.11 0.49 -21.67
C ASN A 95 12.14 -0.31 -20.87
N ILE A 96 13.38 -0.39 -21.39
CA ILE A 96 14.49 -1.04 -20.69
C ILE A 96 14.93 -0.26 -19.43
N SER A 97 14.67 1.05 -19.40
CA SER A 97 14.97 1.90 -18.24
C SER A 97 14.22 1.43 -16.99
N ASP A 98 12.98 0.95 -17.15
CA ASP A 98 12.17 0.44 -16.05
C ASP A 98 12.80 -0.83 -15.45
N VAL A 99 13.43 -1.66 -16.28
CA VAL A 99 14.17 -2.85 -15.83
C VAL A 99 15.38 -2.46 -14.99
N PHE A 100 16.12 -1.41 -15.38
CA PHE A 100 17.23 -0.90 -14.57
C PHE A 100 16.76 -0.37 -13.22
N ILE A 101 15.65 0.39 -13.21
CA ILE A 101 15.03 0.88 -11.97
C ILE A 101 14.64 -0.30 -11.09
N MET A 102 13.97 -1.32 -11.66
CA MET A 102 13.59 -2.54 -10.94
C MET A 102 14.80 -3.23 -10.30
N LEU A 103 15.91 -3.40 -11.04
CA LEU A 103 17.12 -4.04 -10.52
C LEU A 103 17.77 -3.22 -9.38
N ILE A 104 17.86 -1.90 -9.53
CA ILE A 104 18.42 -1.00 -8.50
C ILE A 104 17.59 -1.07 -7.23
N PHE A 105 16.27 -0.93 -7.34
CA PHE A 105 15.37 -0.98 -6.18
C PHE A 105 15.27 -2.39 -5.58
N GLY A 106 15.36 -3.44 -6.39
CA GLY A 106 15.44 -4.83 -5.91
C GLY A 106 16.70 -5.09 -5.09
N LEU A 107 17.85 -4.60 -5.54
CA LEU A 107 19.10 -4.69 -4.80
C LEU A 107 19.04 -3.85 -3.51
N LEU A 108 18.51 -2.64 -3.57
CA LEU A 108 18.30 -1.78 -2.40
C LEU A 108 17.38 -2.45 -1.37
N ALA A 109 16.27 -3.06 -1.82
CA ALA A 109 15.36 -3.82 -0.97
C ALA A 109 16.05 -5.03 -0.31
N TYR A 110 16.95 -5.72 -1.02
CA TYR A 110 17.74 -6.81 -0.45
C TYR A 110 18.60 -6.33 0.74
N PHE A 111 19.30 -5.21 0.59
CA PHE A 111 20.09 -4.62 1.68
C PHE A 111 19.20 -4.18 2.86
N LEU A 112 18.09 -3.49 2.58
CA LEU A 112 17.14 -3.08 3.62
C LEU A 112 16.59 -4.28 4.42
N THR A 113 16.28 -5.37 3.73
CA THR A 113 15.85 -6.63 4.36
C THR A 113 16.96 -7.17 5.27
N ARG A 114 18.23 -7.10 4.83
CA ARG A 114 19.38 -7.55 5.62
C ARG A 114 19.56 -6.75 6.91
N TYR A 115 19.26 -5.46 6.88
CA TYR A 115 19.25 -4.58 8.06
C TYR A 115 17.94 -4.63 8.87
N LYS A 116 17.02 -5.56 8.56
CA LYS A 116 15.73 -5.75 9.22
C LYS A 116 14.78 -4.55 9.12
N PHE A 117 14.93 -3.74 8.08
CA PHE A 117 13.93 -2.73 7.78
C PHE A 117 12.64 -3.39 7.28
N PRO A 118 11.47 -2.92 7.72
CA PRO A 118 10.22 -3.48 7.25
C PRO A 118 9.94 -2.94 5.84
N ILE A 119 9.97 -3.84 4.84
CA ILE A 119 9.76 -3.47 3.43
C ILE A 119 8.30 -3.04 3.18
N THR A 120 7.33 -3.73 3.81
CA THR A 120 5.89 -3.47 3.60
C THR A 120 5.50 -2.00 3.87
N PRO A 121 5.86 -1.38 5.02
CA PRO A 121 5.62 0.04 5.25
C PRO A 121 6.35 0.97 4.28
N MET A 122 7.54 0.61 3.81
CA MET A 122 8.28 1.43 2.83
C MET A 122 7.57 1.48 1.48
N VAL A 123 7.08 0.33 1.00
CA VAL A 123 6.30 0.28 -0.25
C VAL A 123 5.02 1.12 -0.10
N ILE A 124 4.34 1.03 1.04
CA ILE A 124 3.16 1.87 1.33
C ILE A 124 3.54 3.35 1.32
N ALA A 125 4.67 3.73 1.96
CA ALA A 125 5.14 5.11 2.00
C ALA A 125 5.49 5.67 0.61
N ILE A 126 6.06 4.85 -0.28
CA ILE A 126 6.36 5.25 -1.67
C ILE A 126 5.06 5.55 -2.44
N VAL A 127 4.03 4.73 -2.28
CA VAL A 127 2.73 4.95 -2.95
C VAL A 127 1.99 6.15 -2.35
N LEU A 128 2.04 6.30 -1.02
CA LEU A 128 1.31 7.37 -0.31
C LEU A 128 2.02 8.72 -0.36
N GLY A 129 3.34 8.76 -0.48
CA GLY A 129 4.13 10.00 -0.44
C GLY A 129 3.61 11.08 -1.38
N PRO A 130 3.42 10.81 -2.69
CA PRO A 130 2.86 11.77 -3.63
C PRO A 130 1.46 12.24 -3.25
N LEU A 131 0.60 11.34 -2.75
CA LEU A 131 -0.74 11.72 -2.28
C LEU A 131 -0.68 12.63 -1.05
N VAL A 132 0.19 12.32 -0.08
CA VAL A 132 0.37 13.15 1.12
C VAL A 132 0.89 14.53 0.73
N GLU A 133 1.91 14.62 -0.11
CA GLU A 133 2.47 15.89 -0.59
C GLU A 133 1.43 16.74 -1.36
N GLN A 134 0.64 16.12 -2.24
CA GLN A 134 -0.42 16.82 -2.95
C GLN A 134 -1.51 17.35 -2.00
N ASN A 135 -1.94 16.55 -1.03
CA ASN A 135 -2.95 16.97 -0.06
C ASN A 135 -2.42 18.01 0.94
N LEU A 136 -1.15 17.91 1.33
CA LEU A 136 -0.47 18.90 2.15
C LEU A 136 -0.40 20.25 1.43
N ARG A 137 0.06 20.25 0.18
CA ARG A 137 0.12 21.44 -0.67
C ARG A 137 -1.26 22.06 -0.88
N ARG A 138 -2.29 21.26 -1.19
CA ARG A 138 -3.68 21.74 -1.32
C ARG A 138 -4.15 22.42 -0.03
N SER A 139 -3.86 21.83 1.13
CA SER A 139 -4.23 22.40 2.43
C SER A 139 -3.53 23.73 2.72
N LEU A 140 -2.25 23.85 2.35
CA LEU A 140 -1.49 25.10 2.49
C LEU A 140 -1.99 26.19 1.54
N ILE A 141 -2.36 25.84 0.31
CA ILE A 141 -2.96 26.80 -0.64
C ILE A 141 -4.30 27.34 -0.09
N ILE A 142 -5.16 26.46 0.44
CA ILE A 142 -6.45 26.84 1.03
C ILE A 142 -6.28 27.74 2.27
N SER A 143 -5.14 27.64 2.96
CA SER A 143 -4.81 28.45 4.14
C SER A 143 -3.88 29.63 3.84
N GLU A 144 -3.71 29.98 2.55
CA GLU A 144 -2.83 31.08 2.11
C GLU A 144 -1.39 30.95 2.61
N GLY A 145 -0.90 29.72 2.77
CA GLY A 145 0.44 29.39 3.27
C GLY A 145 0.55 29.28 4.80
N SER A 146 -0.53 29.50 5.55
CA SER A 146 -0.51 29.39 7.01
C SER A 146 -0.58 27.95 7.51
N SER A 147 0.46 27.50 8.21
CA SER A 147 0.46 26.20 8.91
C SER A 147 -0.51 26.16 10.11
N SER A 148 -1.14 27.28 10.48
CA SER A 148 -2.13 27.31 11.57
C SER A 148 -3.37 26.46 11.29
N ILE A 149 -3.66 26.13 10.01
CA ILE A 149 -4.82 25.31 9.62
C ILE A 149 -4.83 23.92 10.26
N PHE A 150 -3.64 23.37 10.56
CA PHE A 150 -3.52 22.05 11.19
C PHE A 150 -3.96 22.05 12.65
N PHE A 151 -3.92 23.21 13.32
CA PHE A 151 -4.30 23.39 14.72
C PHE A 151 -5.70 23.99 14.88
N THR A 152 -6.19 24.76 13.91
CA THR A 152 -7.51 25.40 13.98
C THR A 152 -8.65 24.45 13.62
N ARG A 153 -8.39 23.41 12.82
CA ARG A 153 -9.40 22.41 12.43
C ARG A 153 -9.49 21.29 13.48
N PRO A 154 -10.65 21.06 14.12
CA PRO A 154 -10.77 20.07 15.21
C PRO A 154 -10.44 18.64 14.77
N ILE A 155 -10.79 18.26 13.53
CA ILE A 155 -10.50 16.93 12.97
C ILE A 155 -8.99 16.74 12.79
N SER A 156 -8.29 17.75 12.25
CA SER A 156 -6.83 17.72 12.10
C SER A 156 -6.13 17.59 13.45
N LEU A 157 -6.60 18.35 14.45
CA LEU A 157 -6.04 18.32 15.79
C LEU A 157 -6.21 16.94 16.47
N ILE A 158 -7.37 16.29 16.28
CA ILE A 158 -7.60 14.92 16.75
C ILE A 158 -6.63 13.94 16.10
N PHE A 159 -6.47 13.98 14.77
CA PHE A 159 -5.55 13.08 14.06
C PHE A 159 -4.07 13.34 14.41
N LEU A 160 -3.67 14.60 14.57
CA LEU A 160 -2.33 14.95 15.04
C LEU A 160 -2.09 14.43 16.46
N GLY A 161 -3.04 14.65 17.37
CA GLY A 161 -2.97 14.15 18.74
C GLY A 161 -2.89 12.62 18.80
N LEU A 162 -3.71 11.91 18.02
CA LEU A 162 -3.66 10.46 17.89
C LEU A 162 -2.32 9.98 17.31
N SER A 163 -1.79 10.67 16.31
CA SER A 163 -0.50 10.30 15.69
C SER A 163 0.64 10.41 16.70
N ILE A 164 0.71 11.53 17.42
CA ILE A 164 1.68 11.76 18.50
C ILE A 164 1.51 10.69 19.60
N PHE A 165 0.27 10.41 20.00
CA PHE A 165 -0.03 9.40 21.01
C PHE A 165 0.44 8.00 20.58
N ILE A 166 0.18 7.58 19.34
CA ILE A 166 0.59 6.26 18.81
C ILE A 166 2.11 6.14 18.75
N ILE A 167 2.83 7.21 18.38
CA ILE A 167 4.30 7.22 18.33
C ILE A 167 4.89 7.16 19.75
N LEU A 168 4.32 7.90 20.70
CA LEU A 168 4.83 7.97 22.07
C LEU A 168 4.41 6.78 22.94
N TYR A 169 3.27 6.16 22.67
CA TYR A 169 2.74 5.01 23.43
C TYR A 169 3.76 3.86 23.62
N PRO A 170 4.45 3.35 22.58
CA PRO A 170 5.45 2.29 22.75
C PRO A 170 6.67 2.76 23.56
N LEU A 171 7.05 4.04 23.49
CA LEU A 171 8.16 4.61 24.27
C LEU A 171 7.80 4.67 25.77
N VAL A 172 6.61 5.18 26.10
CA VAL A 172 6.11 5.26 27.48
C VAL A 172 5.94 3.85 28.07
N LYS A 173 5.35 2.92 27.31
CA LYS A 173 5.17 1.52 27.74
C LYS A 173 6.51 0.82 27.99
N ARG A 174 7.54 1.09 27.19
CA ARG A 174 8.89 0.53 27.37
C ARG A 174 9.60 1.11 28.60
N SER A 175 9.40 2.41 28.88
CA SER A 175 9.92 3.07 30.08
C SER A 175 9.29 2.50 31.36
N PHE A 176 7.97 2.33 31.39
CA PHE A 176 7.26 1.75 32.54
C PHE A 176 7.61 0.27 32.79
N LYS A 177 7.94 -0.50 31.76
CA LYS A 177 8.36 -1.91 31.92
C LYS A 177 9.80 -2.06 32.41
N THR A 178 10.63 -1.04 32.23
CA THR A 178 12.03 -1.01 32.69
C THR A 178 12.12 -0.55 34.15
N PHE A 179 11.20 0.32 34.60
CA PHE A 179 11.12 0.77 36.00
C PHE A 179 10.53 -0.27 36.97
N LYS A 180 9.91 -1.34 36.45
CA LYS A 180 9.29 -2.43 37.24
C LYS A 180 10.14 -3.70 37.29
N ARG A 181 11.42 -3.61 36.95
CA ARG A 181 12.47 -4.63 37.13
C ARG A 181 13.52 -4.06 38.06
#